data_AF-A0A7Y0SJH9-F1
#
_entry.id   AF-A0A7Y0SJH9-F1
#
_cell.length_a   1.000
_cell.length_b   1.000
_cell.length_c   1.000
_cell.angle_alpha   90.00
_cell.angle_beta   90.00
_cell.angle_gamma   90.00
#
_symmetry.space_group_name_H-M   'P 1'
#
loop_
_entity.id
_entity.type
_entity.pdbx_description
1 polymer ?
#
loop_
_entity_poly.entity_id
_entity_poly.type
_entity_poly.pdbx_seq_one_letter_code
_entity_poly.pdbx_strand_id
1 'polypeptide(L)' 'VRYIGRVSSASTNTFPIEIEIDNQDARIPAGMSAEVQLPLSEVLAVKITAAMLALDEEGNLGVKTLRNEHVEFVPI' A
#
# COMPACT_ATOMS: atom_id res chain seq x y z
N VAL A 1 8.04 -5.21 15.47
CA VAL A 1 9.09 -4.70 14.57
C VAL A 1 10.18 -4.07 15.42
N ARG A 2 11.42 -4.53 15.28
CA ARG A 2 12.56 -4.03 16.08
C ARG A 2 13.26 -2.87 15.39
N TYR A 3 13.32 -2.87 14.06
CA TYR A 3 14.01 -1.83 13.29
C TYR A 3 13.38 -1.63 11.91
N ILE A 4 13.39 -0.38 11.45
CA ILE A 4 13.05 0.03 10.09
C ILE A 4 14.17 0.95 9.61
N GLY A 5 14.86 0.55 8.54
CA GLY A 5 15.91 1.36 7.94
C GLY A 5 15.35 2.63 7.31
N ARG A 6 16.02 3.77 7.54
CA ARG A 6 15.66 5.05 6.91
C ARG A 6 16.31 5.25 5.53
N VAL A 7 17.28 4.41 5.20
CA VAL A 7 18.00 4.42 3.93
C VAL A 7 17.59 3.20 3.13
N SER A 8 17.15 3.43 1.91
CA SER A 8 16.79 2.35 0.99
C SER A 8 18.03 1.64 0.46
N SER A 9 17.92 0.35 0.19
CA SER A 9 18.95 -0.37 -0.57
C SER A 9 18.98 0.14 -2.01
N ALA A 10 20.18 0.51 -2.50
CA ALA A 10 20.36 1.02 -3.86
C ALA A 10 20.05 -0.02 -4.95
N SER A 11 20.14 -1.31 -4.63
CA SER A 11 19.92 -2.40 -5.60
C SER A 11 18.46 -2.78 -5.77
N THR A 12 17.61 -2.59 -4.75
CA THR A 12 16.22 -3.09 -4.75
C THR A 12 15.17 -2.01 -4.46
N ASN A 13 15.58 -0.80 -4.10
CA ASN A 13 14.67 0.27 -3.66
C ASN A 13 13.76 -0.14 -2.49
N THR A 14 14.21 -1.08 -1.66
CA THR A 14 13.48 -1.54 -0.46
C THR A 14 14.12 -1.00 0.82
N PHE A 15 13.30 -0.84 1.86
CA PHE A 15 13.77 -0.48 3.20
C PHE A 15 13.90 -1.75 4.04
N PRO A 16 15.06 -1.98 4.69
CA PRO A 16 15.25 -3.16 5.53
C PRO A 16 14.37 -3.04 6.79
N ILE A 17 13.66 -4.12 7.11
CA ILE A 17 12.83 -4.23 8.32
C ILE A 17 13.30 -5.45 9.07
N GLU A 18 13.52 -5.32 10.39
CA GLU A 18 13.87 -6.43 11.26
C GLU A 18 12.74 -6.73 12.23
N ILE A 19 12.40 -8.02 12.34
CA ILE A 19 11.34 -8.52 13.22
C ILE A 19 11.95 -9.60 14.10
N GLU A 20 11.68 -9.48 15.39
CA GLU A 20 12.07 -10.46 16.38
C GLU A 20 10.82 -11.24 16.79
N ILE A 21 10.94 -12.56 16.85
CA ILE A 21 9.85 -13.49 17.20
C ILE A 21 10.44 -14.50 18.16
N ASP A 22 9.70 -14.82 19.21
CA ASP A 22 10.09 -15.87 20.16
C ASP A 22 10.14 -17.24 19.47
N ASN A 23 11.29 -17.91 19.61
CA ASN A 23 11.54 -19.24 19.06
C ASN A 23 12.25 -20.14 20.08
N GLN A 24 11.80 -20.11 21.34
CA GLN A 24 12.45 -20.81 22.46
C GLN A 24 12.53 -22.33 22.22
N ASP A 25 11.50 -22.91 21.59
CA ASP A 25 11.43 -24.35 21.28
C ASP A 25 12.14 -24.73 19.95
N ALA A 26 12.83 -23.79 19.29
CA ALA A 26 13.50 -23.96 18.00
C ALA A 26 12.59 -24.53 16.88
N ARG A 27 11.29 -24.22 16.91
CA ARG A 27 10.30 -24.68 15.92
C ARG A 27 10.41 -23.99 14.57
N ILE A 28 11.06 -22.83 14.50
CA ILE A 28 11.24 -22.04 13.27
C ILE A 28 12.71 -22.16 12.82
N PRO A 29 13.00 -22.93 11.75
CA PRO A 29 14.34 -23.03 11.19
C PRO A 29 14.80 -21.72 10.52
N ALA A 30 16.12 -21.50 10.49
CA ALA A 30 16.72 -20.41 9.73
C ALA A 30 16.66 -20.67 8.21
N GLY A 31 16.58 -19.60 7.42
CA GLY A 31 16.62 -19.66 5.96
C GLY A 31 15.27 -19.92 5.27
N MET A 32 14.17 -19.94 6.02
CA MET A 32 12.83 -20.02 5.43
C MET A 32 12.37 -18.65 4.91
N SER A 33 11.62 -18.66 3.81
CA SER A 33 10.85 -17.50 3.37
C SER A 33 9.71 -17.23 4.35
N ALA A 34 9.40 -15.95 4.55
CA ALA A 34 8.31 -15.52 5.41
C ALA A 34 7.59 -14.32 4.77
N GLU A 35 6.32 -14.16 5.10
CA GLU A 35 5.52 -12.99 4.77
C GLU A 35 5.15 -12.25 6.06
N VAL A 36 5.10 -10.93 5.98
CA VAL A 36 4.77 -10.06 7.11
C VAL A 36 3.64 -9.13 6.67
N GLN A 37 2.57 -9.12 7.46
CA GLN A 37 1.50 -8.12 7.32
C GLN A 37 1.74 -7.00 8.34
N LEU A 38 1.89 -5.78 7.84
CA LEU A 38 2.09 -4.58 8.64
C LEU A 38 0.81 -3.74 8.55
N PRO A 39 -0.07 -3.77 9.57
CA PRO A 39 -1.25 -2.91 9.58
C PRO A 39 -0.80 -1.45 9.71
N LEU A 40 -1.32 -0.61 8.82
CA LEU A 40 -1.12 0.84 8.87
C LEU A 40 -2.30 1.50 9.60
N SER A 41 -2.10 2.73 10.07
CA SER A 41 -3.19 3.50 10.65
C SER A 41 -4.24 3.83 9.59
N GLU A 42 -5.50 3.62 9.93
CA GLU A 42 -6.61 4.00 9.08
C GLU A 42 -6.81 5.52 9.10
N VAL A 43 -7.10 6.08 7.94
CA VAL A 43 -7.47 7.48 7.76
C VAL A 43 -8.84 7.56 7.09
N LEU A 44 -9.59 8.63 7.37
CA LEU A 44 -10.86 8.85 6.69
C LEU A 44 -10.61 8.98 5.18
N ALA A 45 -11.21 8.08 4.39
CA ALA A 45 -11.03 8.03 2.95
C ALA A 45 -12.31 7.58 2.26
N VAL A 46 -12.47 7.96 0.99
CA VAL A 46 -13.57 7.49 0.14
C VAL A 46 -13.13 6.20 -0.55
N LYS A 47 -13.77 5.08 -0.21
CA LYS A 47 -13.52 3.80 -0.85
C LYS A 47 -14.35 3.67 -2.13
N ILE A 48 -13.68 3.57 -3.27
CA ILE A 48 -14.29 3.34 -4.58
C ILE A 48 -13.73 2.08 -5.22
N THR A 49 -14.48 1.46 -6.13
CA THR A 49 -13.97 0.34 -6.93
C THR A 49 -13.06 0.87 -8.04
N ALA A 50 -12.06 0.09 -8.43
CA ALA A 50 -11.15 0.47 -9.52
C ALA A 50 -11.91 0.72 -10.85
N ALA A 51 -13.07 0.09 -11.05
CA ALA A 51 -13.91 0.29 -12.24
C ALA A 51 -14.53 1.69 -12.35
N MET A 52 -14.54 2.48 -11.27
CA MET A 52 -15.04 3.86 -11.27
C MET A 52 -13.96 4.87 -11.69
N LEU A 53 -12.70 4.45 -11.77
CA LEU A 53 -11.59 5.30 -12.17
C LEU A 53 -11.60 5.48 -13.69
N ALA A 54 -11.35 6.71 -14.12
CA ALA A 54 -11.23 7.09 -15.52
C ALA A 54 -10.03 8.03 -15.71
N LEU A 55 -9.50 8.06 -16.93
CA LEU A 55 -8.52 9.04 -17.36
C LEU A 55 -9.21 10.14 -18.17
N ASP A 56 -8.75 11.37 -18.02
CA ASP A 56 -9.04 12.45 -18.96
C ASP A 56 -8.10 12.41 -20.19
N GLU A 57 -8.23 13.39 -21.08
CA GLU A 57 -7.43 13.47 -22.32
C GLU A 57 -5.94 13.74 -22.06
N GLU A 58 -5.59 14.31 -20.90
CA GLU A 58 -4.22 14.60 -20.48
C GLU A 58 -3.60 13.43 -19.69
N GLY A 59 -4.39 12.40 -19.37
CA GLY A 59 -3.96 11.23 -18.61
C GLY A 59 -4.05 11.40 -17.10
N ASN A 60 -4.79 12.39 -16.61
CA ASN A 60 -5.04 12.53 -15.17
C ASN A 60 -6.09 11.51 -14.72
N LEU A 61 -5.86 10.91 -13.55
CA LEU A 61 -6.78 9.97 -12.94
C LEU A 61 -7.92 10.73 -12.24
N GLY A 62 -9.14 10.25 -12.40
CA GLY A 62 -10.31 10.83 -11.74
C GLY A 62 -11.51 9.91 -11.74
N VAL A 63 -12.62 10.45 -11.27
CA VAL A 63 -13.92 9.77 -11.22
C VAL A 63 -14.98 10.59 -11.93
N LYS A 64 -15.91 9.91 -12.60
CA LYS A 64 -17.09 10.55 -13.18
C LYS A 64 -18.20 10.58 -12.14
N THR A 65 -18.69 11.78 -11.85
CA THR A 65 -19.81 12.03 -10.94
C THR A 65 -21.02 12.53 -11.72
N LEU A 66 -22.21 12.38 -11.14
CA LEU A 66 -23.45 12.89 -11.73
C LEU A 66 -23.94 14.06 -10.89
N ARG A 67 -24.11 15.22 -11.53
CA ARG A 67 -24.63 16.43 -10.91
C ARG A 67 -25.66 17.07 -11.81
N ASN A 68 -26.89 17.25 -11.30
CA ASN A 68 -28.01 17.81 -12.07
C ASN A 68 -28.20 17.15 -13.43
N GLU A 69 -28.18 15.80 -13.47
CA GLU A 69 -28.31 15.00 -14.70
C GLU A 69 -27.16 15.17 -15.72
N HIS A 70 -26.07 15.84 -15.33
CA HIS A 70 -24.86 16.01 -16.13
C HIS A 70 -23.68 15.28 -15.51
N VAL A 71 -22.85 14.68 -16.38
CA VAL A 71 -21.63 13.99 -15.94
C VAL A 71 -20.52 15.02 -15.76
N GLU A 72 -19.94 15.06 -14.57
CA GLU A 72 -18.78 15.90 -14.22
C GLU A 72 -17.58 15.00 -13.89
N PHE A 73 -16.41 15.34 -14.43
CA PHE A 73 -15.16 14.65 -14.10
C PHE A 73 -14.47 15.33 -12.91
N VAL A 74 -14.10 14.56 -11.89
CA VAL A 74 -13.39 15.04 -10.70
C VAL A 74 -12.04 14.34 -10.62
N PRO A 75 -10.91 15.06 -10.78
CA PRO A 75 -9.58 14.48 -10.65
C PRO A 75 -9.27 14.13 -9.18
N ILE A 76 -8.42 13.11 -8.97
CA ILE A 76 -8.01 12.61 -7.64
C ILE A 76 -6.50 12.52 -7.46
#